data_AF-A0A651F8I2-F1
#
_entry.id   AF-A0A651F8I2-F1
#
_cell.length_a   1.000
_cell.length_b   1.000
_cell.length_c   1.000
_cell.angle_alpha   90.00
_cell.angle_beta   90.00
_cell.angle_gamma   90.00
#
_symmetry.space_group_name_H-M   'P 1'
#
loop_
_entity.id
_entity.type
_entity.pdbx_description
1 polymer ?
#
loop_
_entity_poly.entity_id
_entity_poly.type
_entity_poly.pdbx_seq_one_letter_code
_entity_poly.pdbx_strand_id
1 'polypeptide(L)'
;MFCIVVKGRRFIFLQKTTVETGAVPPEFGNNKASVMIIIMHEKDAIYNKRTKKNVAGTYFGKHEFATLDDLEQKSKYENTDKYRYYFFYEYDGLNPQTNGYLRKFFVYDRIEDKKYKHPFSAEGWISYQKGYLKGLNDQL
;
A
#
# COMPACT_ATOMS: atom_id res chain seq x y z
N MET A 1 -24.34 -9.92 18.80
CA MET A 1 -23.92 -10.88 17.77
C MET A 1 -24.75 -10.59 16.52
N PHE A 2 -24.25 -9.78 15.59
CA PHE A 2 -24.95 -9.48 14.35
C PHE A 2 -24.12 -9.96 13.17
N CYS A 3 -24.63 -11.01 12.53
CA CYS A 3 -24.11 -11.57 11.31
C CYS A 3 -24.79 -10.85 10.14
N ILE A 4 -24.04 -10.11 9.33
CA ILE A 4 -24.53 -9.60 8.05
C ILE A 4 -23.77 -10.34 6.94
N VAL A 5 -24.48 -11.27 6.30
CA VAL A 5 -24.02 -12.01 5.12
C VAL A 5 -24.23 -11.11 3.89
N VAL A 6 -23.15 -10.60 3.30
CA VAL A 6 -23.18 -9.92 1.99
C VAL A 6 -22.10 -10.49 1.07
N LYS A 7 -22.50 -11.31 0.08
CA LYS A 7 -21.80 -11.62 -1.19
C LYS A 7 -20.25 -11.52 -1.11
N GLY A 8 -19.55 -12.32 -0.31
CA GLY A 8 -19.29 -13.75 -0.47
C GLY A 8 -17.84 -14.07 -0.88
N ARG A 9 -17.18 -13.29 -1.77
CA ARG A 9 -15.75 -13.54 -2.10
C ARG A 9 -14.87 -12.30 -2.31
N ARG A 10 -15.41 -11.17 -2.77
CA ARG A 10 -14.60 -9.95 -2.97
C ARG A 10 -14.43 -9.07 -1.73
N PHE A 11 -15.35 -9.15 -0.76
CA PHE A 11 -15.31 -8.30 0.43
C PHE A 11 -14.35 -8.79 1.53
N ILE A 12 -14.14 -10.10 1.65
CA ILE A 12 -13.31 -10.68 2.72
C ILE A 12 -11.83 -10.29 2.55
N PHE A 13 -11.36 -10.13 1.31
CA PHE A 13 -9.99 -9.70 1.01
C PHE A 13 -9.73 -8.22 1.34
N LEU A 14 -10.80 -7.41 1.44
CA LEU A 14 -10.74 -5.98 1.72
C LEU A 14 -10.84 -5.64 3.22
N GLN A 15 -11.20 -6.61 4.07
CA GLN A 15 -11.45 -6.41 5.50
C GLN A 15 -10.21 -6.58 6.40
N LYS A 16 -9.00 -6.74 5.84
CA LYS A 16 -7.78 -7.03 6.63
C LYS A 16 -6.64 -6.04 6.44
N THR A 17 -6.92 -4.84 5.93
CA THR A 17 -5.94 -3.75 5.94
C THR A 17 -6.19 -2.87 7.16
N THR A 18 -5.78 -3.34 8.33
CA THR A 18 -6.01 -2.68 9.63
C THR A 18 -4.74 -2.69 10.49
N VAL A 19 -4.77 -1.96 11.60
CA VAL A 19 -3.69 -1.95 12.59
C VAL A 19 -3.60 -3.32 13.30
N GLU A 20 -4.75 -3.91 13.63
CA GLU A 20 -4.85 -5.20 14.34
C GLU A 20 -4.26 -6.36 13.52
N THR A 21 -4.38 -6.26 12.20
CA THR A 21 -3.80 -7.24 11.26
C THR A 21 -2.33 -6.96 10.94
N GLY A 22 -1.72 -5.91 11.51
CA GLY A 22 -0.34 -5.49 11.25
C GLY A 22 -0.11 -4.93 9.85
N ALA A 23 -1.17 -4.63 9.11
CA ALA A 23 -1.09 -4.15 7.72
C ALA A 23 -1.01 -2.62 7.65
N VAL A 24 -1.37 -1.91 8.71
CA VAL A 24 -1.29 -0.45 8.80
C VAL A 24 -0.50 -0.08 10.04
N PRO A 25 0.44 0.90 9.95
CA PRO A 25 1.09 1.44 11.15
C PRO A 25 0.05 2.02 12.12
N PRO A 26 0.18 1.80 13.43
CA PRO A 26 -0.75 2.37 14.42
C PRO A 26 -0.74 3.89 14.45
N GLU A 27 0.41 4.50 14.11
CA GLU A 27 0.59 5.95 14.04
C GLU A 27 0.32 6.53 12.64
N PHE A 28 -0.25 5.74 11.73
CA PHE A 28 -0.56 6.21 10.39
C PHE A 28 -1.69 7.24 10.45
N GLY A 29 -1.53 8.37 9.76
CA GLY A 29 -2.53 9.45 9.72
C GLY A 29 -2.53 10.42 10.91
N ASN A 30 -1.94 10.05 12.06
CA ASN A 30 -1.84 10.93 13.25
C ASN A 30 -1.16 12.27 12.94
N ASN A 31 -0.17 12.28 12.04
CA ASN A 31 0.44 13.51 11.54
C ASN A 31 -0.15 13.92 10.18
N LYS A 32 -1.08 14.89 10.20
CA LYS A 32 -1.72 15.47 9.00
C LYS A 32 -0.75 16.21 8.06
N ALA A 33 0.47 16.49 8.51
CA ALA A 33 1.52 17.09 7.67
C ALA A 33 2.35 16.03 6.94
N SER A 34 2.32 14.77 7.36
CA SER A 34 3.05 13.69 6.69
C SER A 34 2.53 13.44 5.28
N VAL A 35 3.45 13.09 4.39
CA VAL A 35 3.22 12.80 2.98
C VAL A 35 3.61 11.35 2.73
N MET A 36 2.66 10.53 2.26
CA MET A 36 2.93 9.15 1.88
C MET A 36 3.58 9.11 0.50
N ILE A 37 4.73 8.42 0.38
CA ILE A 37 5.37 8.22 -0.91
C ILE A 37 4.80 6.96 -1.56
N ILE A 38 4.26 7.08 -2.76
CA ILE A 38 3.82 5.94 -3.57
C ILE A 38 4.96 5.55 -4.50
N ILE A 39 5.50 4.36 -4.31
CA ILE A 39 6.65 3.90 -5.09
C ILE A 39 6.22 3.37 -6.46
N MET A 40 6.93 3.86 -7.47
CA MET A 40 6.75 3.61 -8.88
C MET A 40 7.89 2.75 -9.41
N HIS A 41 7.60 1.90 -10.39
CA HIS A 41 8.61 1.06 -11.03
C HIS A 41 9.01 1.68 -12.36
N GLU A 42 10.29 2.01 -12.55
CA GLU A 42 10.77 2.65 -13.77
C GLU A 42 10.40 1.88 -15.04
N LYS A 43 10.47 0.56 -14.99
CA LYS A 43 10.26 -0.32 -16.15
C LYS A 43 8.82 -0.85 -16.28
N ASP A 44 7.92 -0.53 -15.35
CA ASP A 44 6.53 -1.01 -15.38
C ASP A 44 5.53 0.13 -15.57
N ALA A 45 5.43 0.60 -16.81
CA ALA A 45 4.52 1.68 -17.20
C ALA A 45 3.04 1.34 -16.95
N ILE A 46 2.67 0.06 -17.12
CA ILE A 46 1.29 -0.41 -16.89
C ILE A 46 0.97 -0.34 -15.40
N TYR A 47 1.90 -0.80 -14.56
CA TYR A 47 1.78 -0.66 -13.12
C TYR A 47 1.62 0.80 -12.74
N ASN A 48 2.55 1.64 -13.18
CA ASN A 48 2.59 3.05 -12.84
C ASN A 48 1.29 3.77 -13.21
N LYS A 49 0.77 3.55 -14.43
CA LYS A 49 -0.47 4.15 -14.90
C LYS A 49 -1.66 3.76 -14.02
N ARG A 50 -1.77 2.47 -13.68
CA ARG A 50 -2.88 1.92 -12.88
C ARG A 50 -2.76 2.31 -11.41
N THR A 51 -1.56 2.37 -10.85
CA THR A 51 -1.27 2.88 -9.50
C THR A 51 -1.70 4.34 -9.36
N LYS A 52 -1.27 5.22 -10.29
CA LYS A 52 -1.71 6.63 -10.31
C LYS A 52 -3.23 6.75 -10.34
N LYS A 53 -3.90 5.97 -11.20
CA LYS A 53 -5.37 5.95 -11.29
C LYS A 53 -6.03 5.51 -9.98
N ASN A 54 -5.49 4.48 -9.34
CA ASN A 54 -6.03 3.95 -8.09
C ASN A 54 -5.86 4.93 -6.93
N VAL A 55 -4.66 5.51 -6.79
CA VAL A 55 -4.38 6.52 -5.76
C VAL A 55 -5.29 7.72 -5.93
N ALA A 56 -5.35 8.30 -7.14
CA ALA A 56 -6.19 9.48 -7.41
C ALA A 56 -7.69 9.26 -7.14
N GLY A 57 -8.19 8.03 -7.36
CA GLY A 57 -9.60 7.70 -7.16
C GLY A 57 -9.93 7.07 -5.81
N THR A 58 -8.95 6.83 -4.94
CA THR A 58 -9.16 6.05 -3.71
C THR A 58 -8.50 6.67 -2.49
N TYR A 59 -7.26 7.14 -2.57
CA TYR A 59 -6.51 7.60 -1.39
C TYR A 59 -6.66 9.12 -1.21
N PHE A 60 -6.98 9.55 0.01
CA PHE A 60 -7.27 10.96 0.30
C PHE A 60 -6.14 11.70 1.02
N GLY A 61 -5.15 10.98 1.55
CA GLY A 61 -4.02 11.57 2.25
C GLY A 61 -3.06 12.31 1.31
N LYS A 62 -2.25 13.20 1.89
CA LYS A 62 -1.15 13.84 1.15
C LYS A 62 -0.20 12.75 0.64
N HIS A 63 0.12 12.81 -0.64
CA HIS A 63 0.99 11.81 -1.27
C HIS A 63 1.83 12.40 -2.39
N GLU A 64 2.93 11.72 -2.69
CA GLU A 64 3.77 11.97 -3.85
C GLU A 64 4.16 10.66 -4.52
N PHE A 65 4.54 10.72 -5.79
CA PHE A 65 5.05 9.56 -6.53
C PHE A 65 6.57 9.68 -6.68
N ALA A 66 7.28 8.61 -6.37
CA ALA A 66 8.74 8.52 -6.50
C ALA A 66 9.16 7.10 -6.91
N THR A 67 10.39 6.93 -7.36
CA THR A 67 11.03 5.61 -7.48
C THR A 67 11.76 5.25 -6.18
N LEU A 68 12.28 4.02 -6.06
CA LEU A 68 13.17 3.67 -4.94
C LEU A 68 14.47 4.47 -5.03
N ASP A 69 15.07 4.55 -6.21
CA ASP A 69 16.29 5.33 -6.47
C ASP A 69 16.11 6.81 -6.08
N ASP A 70 14.94 7.38 -6.35
CA ASP A 70 14.60 8.73 -5.93
C ASP A 70 14.66 8.91 -4.40
N LEU A 71 14.21 7.91 -3.62
CA LEU A 71 14.25 7.96 -2.16
C LEU A 71 15.68 7.97 -1.62
N GLU A 72 16.58 7.24 -2.28
CA GLU A 72 17.96 7.05 -1.83
C GLU A 72 18.86 8.20 -2.29
N GLN A 73 18.59 8.78 -3.46
CA GLN A 73 19.50 9.72 -4.12
C GLN A 73 19.09 11.18 -3.98
N LYS A 74 17.81 11.48 -3.71
CA LYS A 74 17.33 12.87 -3.65
C LYS A 74 17.23 13.36 -2.21
N SER A 75 17.94 14.46 -1.94
CA SER A 75 17.86 15.17 -0.65
C SER A 75 16.44 15.60 -0.26
N LYS A 76 15.54 15.74 -1.24
CA LYS A 76 14.12 16.03 -1.02
C LYS A 76 13.47 15.10 0.02
N TYR A 77 13.84 13.82 0.05
CA TYR A 77 13.20 12.82 0.89
C TYR A 77 13.96 12.53 2.20
N GLU A 78 14.99 13.30 2.54
CA GLU A 78 15.77 13.11 3.78
C GLU A 78 14.95 13.36 5.04
N ASN A 79 13.98 14.28 4.99
CA ASN A 79 13.11 14.57 6.14
C ASN A 79 12.11 13.42 6.35
N THR A 80 12.45 12.49 7.24
CA THR A 80 11.63 11.33 7.60
C THR A 80 10.38 11.70 8.40
N ASP A 81 10.32 12.83 9.10
CA ASP A 81 9.08 13.27 9.76
C ASP A 81 8.00 13.65 8.74
N LYS A 82 8.41 14.32 7.66
CA LYS A 82 7.53 14.66 6.54
C LYS A 82 7.25 13.45 5.66
N TYR A 83 8.26 12.67 5.32
CA TYR A 83 8.16 11.53 4.41
C TYR A 83 8.34 10.20 5.15
N ARG A 84 7.62 10.00 6.25
CA ARG A 84 7.77 8.83 7.13
C ARG A 84 7.43 7.53 6.43
N TYR A 85 6.37 7.54 5.63
CA TYR A 85 5.80 6.34 5.06
C TYR A 85 6.00 6.26 3.55
N TYR A 86 6.34 5.07 3.06
CA TYR A 86 6.17 4.75 1.64
C TYR A 86 5.34 3.48 1.44
N PHE A 87 4.54 3.49 0.38
CA PHE A 87 3.72 2.37 -0.06
C PHE A 87 4.38 1.68 -1.26
N PHE A 88 4.54 0.36 -1.17
CA PHE A 88 5.13 -0.44 -2.24
C PHE A 88 4.59 -1.88 -2.24
N TYR A 89 5.07 -2.68 -3.19
CA TYR A 89 4.88 -4.12 -3.16
C TYR A 89 6.20 -4.87 -3.32
N GLU A 90 6.22 -6.09 -2.80
CA GLU A 90 7.27 -7.06 -3.05
C GLU A 90 6.70 -8.27 -3.80
N TYR A 91 7.56 -8.95 -4.56
CA TYR A 91 7.23 -10.23 -5.16
C TYR A 91 7.20 -11.30 -4.09
N ASP A 92 6.09 -12.05 -4.02
CA ASP A 92 5.87 -13.12 -3.03
C ASP A 92 5.72 -14.48 -3.72
N GLY A 93 6.59 -14.71 -4.71
CA GLY A 93 6.68 -15.96 -5.47
C GLY A 93 5.74 -16.08 -6.67
N LEU A 94 5.67 -17.30 -7.20
CA LEU A 94 4.81 -17.68 -8.31
C LEU A 94 3.54 -18.35 -7.79
N ASN A 95 2.43 -18.06 -8.44
CA ASN A 95 1.16 -18.73 -8.25
C ASN A 95 1.22 -20.08 -8.99
N PRO A 96 1.20 -21.23 -8.28
CA PRO A 96 1.36 -22.54 -8.92
C PRO A 96 0.17 -22.94 -9.80
N GLN A 97 -1.01 -22.30 -9.64
CA GLN A 97 -2.19 -22.59 -10.44
C GLN A 97 -2.23 -21.82 -11.76
N THR A 98 -1.67 -20.61 -11.82
CA THR A 98 -1.75 -19.73 -12.99
C THR A 98 -0.39 -19.43 -13.62
N ASN A 99 0.71 -19.84 -12.98
CA ASN A 99 2.08 -19.41 -13.28
C ASN A 99 2.28 -17.88 -13.24
N GLY A 100 1.36 -17.13 -12.62
CA GLY A 100 1.47 -15.68 -12.46
C GLY A 100 2.29 -15.27 -11.24
N TYR A 101 2.77 -14.02 -11.20
CA TYR A 101 3.50 -13.50 -10.05
C TYR A 101 2.57 -13.03 -8.94
N LEU A 102 2.78 -13.56 -7.73
CA LEU A 102 2.13 -13.07 -6.53
C LEU A 102 2.84 -11.81 -6.02
N ARG A 103 2.06 -10.83 -5.60
CA ARG A 103 2.56 -9.59 -5.02
C ARG A 103 1.97 -9.37 -3.63
N LYS A 104 2.78 -8.84 -2.71
CA LYS A 104 2.37 -8.47 -1.37
C LYS A 104 2.62 -6.98 -1.16
N PHE A 105 1.55 -6.22 -0.93
CA PHE A 105 1.65 -4.80 -0.62
C PHE A 105 2.03 -4.57 0.83
N PHE A 106 2.72 -3.46 1.06
CA PHE A 106 3.10 -3.01 2.38
C PHE A 106 3.22 -1.49 2.44
N VAL A 107 3.08 -0.97 3.66
CA VAL A 107 3.57 0.35 4.04
C VAL A 107 4.83 0.16 4.85
N TYR A 108 5.88 0.90 4.51
CA TYR A 108 7.11 0.93 5.29
C TYR A 108 7.19 2.23 6.06
N ASP A 109 7.50 2.11 7.34
CA ASP A 109 7.82 3.20 8.23
C ASP A 109 9.34 3.40 8.27
N ARG A 110 9.79 4.56 7.80
CA ARG A 110 11.22 4.93 7.72
C ARG A 110 11.80 5.37 9.06
N ILE A 111 10.97 5.72 10.05
CA ILE A 111 11.44 6.08 11.39
C ILE A 111 11.63 4.79 12.21
N GLU A 112 10.65 3.88 12.12
CA GLU A 112 10.69 2.61 12.86
C GLU A 112 11.44 1.47 12.14
N ASP A 113 11.88 1.71 10.89
CA ASP A 113 12.47 0.70 10.01
C ASP A 113 11.61 -0.59 9.92
N LYS A 114 10.30 -0.40 9.73
CA LYS A 114 9.32 -1.50 9.84
C LYS A 114 8.39 -1.59 8.65
N LYS A 115 8.26 -2.80 8.10
CA LYS A 115 7.31 -3.14 7.04
C LYS A 115 6.00 -3.66 7.64
N TYR A 116 4.94 -2.90 7.41
CA TYR A 116 3.56 -3.28 7.72
C TYR A 116 2.98 -3.97 6.49
N LYS A 117 3.11 -5.29 6.42
CA LYS A 117 2.73 -6.09 5.26
C LYS A 117 1.28 -6.54 5.35
N HIS A 118 0.58 -6.58 4.23
CA HIS A 118 -0.72 -7.24 4.21
C HIS A 118 -0.56 -8.75 4.47
N PRO A 119 -1.50 -9.40 5.20
CA PRO A 119 -1.45 -10.85 5.45
C PRO A 119 -1.62 -11.73 4.20
N PHE A 120 -1.96 -11.15 3.05
CA PHE A 120 -2.23 -11.91 1.83
C PHE A 120 -1.40 -11.43 0.65
N SER A 121 -1.26 -12.31 -0.32
CA SER A 121 -0.60 -12.05 -1.59
C SER A 121 -1.58 -12.32 -2.71
N ALA A 122 -1.51 -11.52 -3.76
CA ALA A 122 -2.44 -11.61 -4.87
C ALA A 122 -1.76 -11.34 -6.20
N GLU A 123 -2.16 -12.10 -7.21
CA GLU A 123 -1.81 -11.84 -8.60
C GLU A 123 -2.59 -10.62 -9.16
N GLY A 124 -3.83 -10.44 -8.68
CA GLY A 124 -4.76 -9.35 -9.03
C GLY A 124 -4.44 -8.00 -8.38
N TRP A 125 -3.21 -7.53 -8.55
CA TRP A 125 -2.62 -6.41 -7.82
C TRP A 125 -3.42 -5.10 -7.90
N ILE A 126 -4.13 -4.80 -9.00
CA ILE A 126 -4.88 -3.54 -9.16
C ILE A 126 -6.06 -3.46 -8.20
N SER A 127 -6.87 -4.53 -8.13
CA SER A 127 -8.07 -4.54 -7.29
C SER A 127 -7.67 -4.60 -5.81
N TYR A 128 -6.58 -5.30 -5.54
CA TYR A 128 -6.03 -5.43 -4.20
C TYR A 128 -5.42 -4.12 -3.69
N GLN A 129 -4.71 -3.39 -4.54
CA GLN A 129 -4.18 -2.06 -4.22
C GLN A 129 -5.28 -1.09 -3.80
N LYS A 130 -6.41 -1.06 -4.51
CA LYS A 130 -7.57 -0.22 -4.11
C LYS A 130 -8.07 -0.57 -2.71
N GLY A 131 -8.12 -1.85 -2.37
CA GLY A 131 -8.54 -2.29 -1.04
C GLY A 131 -7.62 -1.80 0.05
N TYR A 132 -6.31 -1.96 -0.18
CA TYR A 132 -5.30 -1.50 0.75
C TYR A 132 -5.39 0.01 0.97
N LEU A 133 -5.47 0.79 -0.11
CA LEU A 133 -5.58 2.25 -0.03
C LEU A 133 -6.83 2.71 0.72
N LYS A 134 -7.93 1.96 0.65
CA LYS A 134 -9.13 2.26 1.47
C LYS A 134 -8.87 2.04 2.95
N GLY A 135 -8.27 0.91 3.33
CA GLY A 135 -7.94 0.66 4.73
C GLY A 135 -6.96 1.68 5.32
N LEU A 136 -6.07 2.24 4.48
CA LEU A 136 -5.23 3.37 4.90
C LEU A 136 -6.02 4.66 5.15
N ASN A 137 -7.08 4.94 4.37
CA ASN A 137 -7.91 6.10 4.62
C ASN A 137 -8.68 6.02 5.93
N ASP A 138 -9.01 4.82 6.40
CA ASP A 138 -9.73 4.63 7.68
C ASP A 138 -8.88 5.08 8.88
N GLN A 139 -7.58 5.35 8.68
CA GLN A 139 -6.64 5.86 9.68
C GLN A 139 -6.26 7.34 9.49
N LEU A 140 -6.72 8.01 8.42
CA LEU A 140 -6.42 9.44 8.15
C LEU A 140 -7.34 10.40 8.93
#